data_AF-A0A7Z0MMG4-F1
#
_entry.id   AF-A0A7Z0MMG4-F1
#
_cell.length_a   1.000
_cell.length_b   1.000
_cell.length_c   1.000
_cell.angle_alpha   90.00
_cell.angle_beta   90.00
_cell.angle_gamma   90.00
#
_symmetry.space_group_name_H-M   'P 1'
#
loop_
_entity.id
_entity.type
_entity.pdbx_description
1 polymer ?
#
loop_
_entity_poly.entity_id
_entity_poly.type
_entity_poly.pdbx_seq_one_letter_code
_entity_poly.pdbx_strand_id
1 'polypeptide(L)'
;MSKVIVVGAGVSGAHAALTLLERKFDVELWDVGREENPFPESETSFHDLKKSLDDPIAYFLGKDLSALIPPATDELLRYPPSREFLTTSDDPLWGFGSKSFFPFGSLNKGGLANGWGANALSFDADDLADWPVSFAEMESAYKTVYQRIPVAGPGDDDLTPYLLGAFLSQPAMQMSGVDQRLFQVYKNNSKAFNKMGVRMVRQDWLL
;
A
#
# COMPACT_ATOMS: atom_id res chain seq x y z
N MET A 1 14.42 -30.34 12.81
CA MET A 1 13.81 -29.10 12.30
C MET A 1 12.66 -29.50 11.41
N SER A 2 11.46 -29.00 11.64
CA SER A 2 10.32 -29.28 10.75
C SER A 2 10.40 -28.36 9.54
N LYS A 3 10.25 -28.93 8.34
CA LYS A 3 10.19 -28.18 7.09
C LYS A 3 8.78 -27.63 6.87
N VAL A 4 8.67 -26.37 6.51
CA VAL A 4 7.41 -25.67 6.22
C VAL A 4 7.52 -25.03 4.84
N ILE A 5 6.50 -25.22 4.02
CA ILE A 5 6.38 -24.55 2.72
C ILE A 5 5.32 -23.48 2.85
N VAL A 6 5.70 -22.24 2.54
CA VAL A 6 4.81 -21.09 2.41
C VAL A 6 4.61 -20.82 0.92
N VAL A 7 3.37 -20.69 0.48
CA VAL A 7 3.03 -20.46 -0.94
C VAL A 7 2.52 -19.02 -1.10
N GLY A 8 3.17 -18.27 -1.97
CA GLY A 8 2.94 -16.86 -2.27
C GLY A 8 3.93 -15.94 -1.55
N ALA A 9 4.72 -15.18 -2.30
CA ALA A 9 5.70 -14.20 -1.81
C ALA A 9 5.11 -12.77 -1.70
N GLY A 10 3.79 -12.65 -1.51
CA GLY A 10 3.16 -11.39 -1.11
C GLY A 10 3.44 -11.05 0.36
N VAL A 11 2.93 -9.91 0.82
CA VAL A 11 3.14 -9.42 2.21
C VAL A 11 2.79 -10.47 3.28
N SER A 12 1.67 -11.17 3.14
CA SER A 12 1.25 -12.20 4.10
C SER A 12 2.25 -13.37 4.18
N GLY A 13 2.64 -13.92 3.02
CA GLY A 13 3.58 -15.04 2.94
C GLY A 13 4.99 -14.65 3.38
N ALA A 14 5.45 -13.46 3.02
CA ALA A 14 6.73 -12.93 3.47
C ALA A 14 6.77 -12.78 5.01
N HIS A 15 5.73 -12.23 5.63
CA HIS A 15 5.64 -12.13 7.09
C HIS A 15 5.52 -13.49 7.77
N ALA A 16 4.77 -14.44 7.20
CA ALA A 16 4.67 -15.79 7.73
C ALA A 16 6.03 -16.52 7.67
N ALA A 17 6.69 -16.48 6.52
CA ALA A 17 8.00 -17.08 6.31
C ALA A 17 9.05 -16.50 7.28
N LEU A 18 9.12 -15.18 7.41
CA LEU A 18 10.04 -14.52 8.34
C LEU A 18 9.78 -14.93 9.79
N THR A 19 8.52 -15.01 10.21
CA THR A 19 8.15 -15.43 11.58
C THR A 19 8.55 -16.89 11.84
N LEU A 20 8.37 -17.78 10.86
CA LEU A 20 8.79 -19.18 10.96
C LEU A 20 10.32 -19.31 11.02
N LEU A 21 11.05 -18.53 10.22
CA LEU A 21 12.52 -18.48 10.26
C LEU A 21 13.05 -17.98 11.62
N GLU A 22 12.46 -16.92 12.17
CA GLU A 22 12.77 -16.41 13.51
C GLU A 22 12.57 -17.50 14.59
N ARG A 23 11.55 -18.34 14.41
CA ARG A 23 11.25 -19.52 15.25
C ARG A 23 12.06 -20.77 14.90
N LYS A 24 13.08 -20.66 14.04
CA LYS A 24 14.03 -21.74 13.68
C LYS A 24 13.37 -22.92 12.96
N PHE A 25 12.32 -22.67 12.17
CA PHE A 25 11.84 -23.64 11.18
C PHE A 25 12.74 -23.62 9.94
N ASP A 26 12.73 -24.73 9.21
CA ASP A 26 13.27 -24.78 7.84
C ASP A 26 12.14 -24.35 6.89
N VAL A 27 12.31 -23.26 6.15
CA VAL A 27 11.23 -22.60 5.42
C VAL A 27 11.57 -22.50 3.95
N GLU A 28 10.66 -22.99 3.10
CA GLU A 28 10.66 -22.68 1.69
C GLU A 28 9.52 -21.71 1.38
N LEU A 29 9.81 -20.67 0.58
CA LEU A 29 8.82 -19.73 0.08
C LEU A 29 8.69 -19.93 -1.43
N TRP A 30 7.56 -20.48 -1.85
CA TRP A 30 7.28 -20.79 -3.26
C TRP A 30 6.38 -19.71 -3.83
N ASP A 31 6.73 -19.17 -4.99
CA ASP A 31 5.96 -18.13 -5.67
C ASP A 31 5.94 -18.40 -7.18
N VAL A 32 4.95 -17.86 -7.88
CA VAL A 32 4.93 -17.91 -9.36
C VAL A 32 6.14 -17.16 -9.94
N GLY A 33 6.69 -16.19 -9.20
CA GLY A 33 8.03 -15.66 -9.42
C GLY A 33 8.12 -14.67 -10.56
N ARG A 34 7.00 -14.05 -10.98
CA ARG A 34 7.05 -12.96 -11.95
C ARG A 34 7.69 -11.74 -11.29
N GLU A 35 8.59 -11.10 -12.01
CA GLU A 35 9.35 -9.97 -11.50
C GLU A 35 8.98 -8.69 -12.24
N GLU A 36 9.11 -7.57 -11.54
CA GLU A 36 8.99 -6.24 -12.13
C GLU A 36 10.13 -6.01 -13.13
N ASN A 37 9.81 -5.37 -14.26
CA ASN A 37 10.86 -4.87 -15.15
C ASN A 37 11.71 -3.84 -14.41
N PRO A 38 13.05 -3.88 -14.54
CA PRO A 38 13.92 -2.93 -13.86
C PRO A 38 13.48 -1.48 -14.10
N PHE A 39 13.44 -0.71 -13.02
CA PHE A 39 13.15 0.71 -13.08
C PHE A 39 14.25 1.42 -13.90
N PRO A 40 13.90 2.27 -14.88
CA PRO A 40 14.89 3.01 -15.64
C PRO A 40 15.62 3.99 -14.71
N GLU A 41 16.93 4.12 -14.91
CA GLU A 41 17.79 4.99 -14.10
C GLU A 41 17.57 4.81 -12.58
N SER A 42 18.03 3.69 -12.02
CA SER A 42 17.77 3.28 -10.62
C SER A 42 18.08 4.31 -9.54
N GLU A 43 18.94 5.29 -9.83
CA GLU A 43 19.35 6.35 -8.91
C GLU A 43 18.53 7.65 -9.07
N THR A 44 17.64 7.73 -10.06
CA THR A 44 16.84 8.90 -10.37
C THR A 44 15.51 8.84 -9.63
N SER A 45 15.07 9.97 -9.06
CA SER A 45 13.75 10.06 -8.41
C SER A 45 12.63 9.91 -9.44
N PHE A 46 11.46 9.41 -9.03
CA PHE A 46 10.28 9.35 -9.90
C PHE A 46 9.91 10.73 -10.49
N HIS A 47 10.14 11.82 -9.73
CA HIS A 47 9.88 13.17 -10.19
C HIS A 47 10.87 13.60 -11.29
N ASP A 48 12.13 13.23 -11.16
CA ASP A 48 13.18 13.63 -12.10
C ASP A 48 13.21 12.75 -13.35
N LEU A 49 12.70 11.53 -13.30
CA LEU A 49 12.50 10.69 -14.48
C LEU A 49 11.66 11.35 -15.57
N LYS A 50 10.70 12.21 -15.19
CA LYS A 50 9.90 12.98 -16.14
C LYS A 50 10.75 13.92 -17.01
N LYS A 51 11.97 14.24 -16.57
CA LYS A 51 12.91 15.14 -17.23
C LYS A 51 14.07 14.40 -17.88
N SER A 52 14.49 13.26 -17.33
CA SER A 52 15.67 12.52 -17.80
C SER A 52 15.37 11.49 -18.89
N LEU A 53 14.17 10.89 -18.89
CA LEU A 53 13.78 9.91 -19.90
C LEU A 53 13.73 10.51 -21.31
N ASP A 54 14.15 9.73 -22.31
CA ASP A 54 14.06 10.10 -23.72
C ASP A 54 12.59 10.31 -24.17
N ASP A 55 11.68 9.47 -23.68
CA ASP A 55 10.23 9.56 -23.95
C ASP A 55 9.41 9.33 -22.67
N PRO A 56 9.28 10.36 -21.80
CA PRO A 56 8.56 10.24 -20.54
C PRO A 56 7.06 10.02 -20.75
N ILE A 57 6.49 10.52 -21.86
CA ILE A 57 5.07 10.34 -22.15
C ILE A 57 4.79 8.88 -22.46
N ALA A 58 5.57 8.24 -23.33
CA ALA A 58 5.39 6.82 -23.60
C ALA A 58 5.58 5.94 -22.35
N TYR A 59 6.53 6.29 -21.48
CA TYR A 59 6.80 5.53 -20.26
C TYR A 59 5.68 5.64 -19.20
N PHE A 60 5.18 6.86 -18.95
CA PHE A 60 4.18 7.11 -17.91
C PHE A 60 2.74 7.00 -18.40
N LEU A 61 2.46 7.32 -19.66
CA LEU A 61 1.09 7.38 -20.19
C LEU A 61 0.83 6.37 -21.30
N GLY A 62 1.86 5.74 -21.85
CA GLY A 62 1.76 4.94 -23.07
C GLY A 62 1.87 5.79 -24.33
N LYS A 63 2.38 5.18 -25.41
CA LYS A 63 2.57 5.87 -26.71
C LYS A 63 1.26 6.42 -27.29
N ASP A 64 0.16 5.80 -26.93
CA ASP A 64 -1.21 6.12 -27.32
C ASP A 64 -2.03 6.76 -26.18
N LEU A 65 -1.36 7.17 -25.10
CA LEU A 65 -1.99 7.68 -23.87
C LEU A 65 -2.96 6.68 -23.21
N SER A 66 -2.74 5.38 -23.43
CA SER A 66 -3.55 4.29 -22.86
C SER A 66 -3.68 4.32 -21.35
N ALA A 67 -2.76 4.94 -20.60
CA ALA A 67 -2.89 5.08 -19.14
C ALA A 67 -3.95 6.12 -18.73
N LEU A 68 -4.39 7.01 -19.63
CA LEU A 68 -5.41 8.00 -19.33
C LEU A 68 -6.79 7.35 -19.29
N ILE A 69 -7.53 7.62 -18.21
CA ILE A 69 -8.92 7.22 -18.07
C ILE A 69 -9.78 8.28 -18.76
N PRO A 70 -10.55 7.92 -19.80
CA PRO A 70 -11.46 8.85 -20.46
C PRO A 70 -12.54 9.37 -19.49
N PRO A 71 -13.07 10.58 -19.71
CA PRO A 71 -14.23 11.02 -18.96
C PRO A 71 -15.43 10.09 -19.21
N ALA A 72 -16.29 9.94 -18.20
CA ALA A 72 -17.53 9.14 -18.24
C ALA A 72 -17.34 7.61 -18.34
N THR A 73 -16.19 7.07 -17.92
CA THR A 73 -16.05 5.63 -17.64
C THR A 73 -16.29 5.35 -16.15
N ASP A 74 -16.66 4.11 -15.85
CA ASP A 74 -16.75 3.61 -14.47
C ASP A 74 -15.39 3.14 -13.91
N GLU A 75 -14.31 3.32 -14.68
CA GLU A 75 -12.96 2.89 -14.29
C GLU A 75 -12.34 3.91 -13.34
N LEU A 76 -12.02 3.47 -12.12
CA LEU A 76 -11.47 4.34 -11.08
C LEU A 76 -9.95 4.48 -11.17
N LEU A 77 -9.25 3.44 -11.62
CA LEU A 77 -7.80 3.35 -11.60
C LEU A 77 -7.30 2.55 -12.79
N ARG A 78 -6.29 3.09 -13.47
CA ARG A 78 -5.56 2.44 -14.55
C ARG A 78 -4.07 2.52 -14.28
N TYR A 79 -3.38 1.38 -14.39
CA TYR A 79 -1.92 1.37 -14.31
C TYR A 79 -1.30 1.86 -15.62
N PRO A 80 -0.15 2.56 -15.57
CA PRO A 80 0.58 2.90 -16.77
C PRO A 80 1.17 1.63 -17.41
N PRO A 81 1.49 1.63 -18.72
CA PRO A 81 2.06 0.45 -19.39
C PRO A 81 3.36 -0.07 -18.74
N SER A 82 4.17 0.82 -18.16
CA SER A 82 5.37 0.45 -17.38
C SER A 82 5.06 -0.42 -16.15
N ARG A 83 3.79 -0.50 -15.74
CA ARG A 83 3.29 -1.22 -14.56
C ARG A 83 2.26 -2.28 -14.92
N GLU A 84 2.11 -2.62 -16.21
CA GLU A 84 1.16 -3.63 -16.71
C GLU A 84 1.41 -5.01 -16.09
N PHE A 85 2.65 -5.28 -15.67
CA PHE A 85 3.00 -6.52 -14.99
C PHE A 85 2.19 -6.77 -13.70
N LEU A 86 1.65 -5.72 -13.05
CA LEU A 86 0.99 -5.81 -11.75
C LEU A 86 -0.24 -6.71 -11.72
N THR A 87 -1.04 -6.70 -12.79
CA THR A 87 -2.35 -7.38 -12.83
C THR A 87 -2.44 -8.30 -14.03
N THR A 88 -2.82 -9.55 -13.80
CA THR A 88 -2.68 -10.60 -14.80
C THR A 88 -3.93 -11.48 -14.85
N SER A 89 -5.10 -10.89 -15.12
CA SER A 89 -6.35 -11.66 -15.27
C SER A 89 -6.33 -12.63 -16.45
N ASP A 90 -5.44 -12.40 -17.42
CA ASP A 90 -5.26 -13.23 -18.62
C ASP A 90 -4.11 -14.25 -18.47
N ASP A 91 -3.62 -14.47 -17.25
CA ASP A 91 -2.57 -15.45 -16.96
C ASP A 91 -3.10 -16.89 -17.05
N PRO A 92 -2.37 -17.84 -17.68
CA PRO A 92 -2.71 -19.27 -17.62
C PRO A 92 -2.85 -19.83 -16.20
N LEU A 93 -2.17 -19.22 -15.21
CA LEU A 93 -2.26 -19.57 -13.80
C LEU A 93 -3.35 -18.78 -13.05
N TRP A 94 -4.10 -17.91 -13.74
CA TRP A 94 -5.23 -17.18 -13.17
C TRP A 94 -6.41 -18.12 -12.91
N GLY A 95 -6.47 -18.66 -11.69
CA GLY A 95 -7.48 -19.63 -11.29
C GLY A 95 -8.84 -19.03 -10.89
N PHE A 96 -9.07 -17.73 -11.07
CA PHE A 96 -10.32 -17.07 -10.68
C PHE A 96 -11.34 -17.09 -11.82
N GLY A 97 -12.39 -17.88 -11.67
CA GLY A 97 -13.57 -17.86 -12.55
C GLY A 97 -14.80 -17.38 -11.80
N SER A 98 -15.25 -16.16 -12.09
CA SER A 98 -16.51 -15.64 -11.56
C SER A 98 -17.21 -14.75 -12.60
N LYS A 99 -18.54 -14.71 -12.54
CA LYS A 99 -19.39 -13.87 -13.41
C LYS A 99 -19.78 -12.55 -12.75
N SER A 100 -19.55 -12.41 -11.45
CA SER A 100 -20.05 -11.31 -10.62
C SER A 100 -18.98 -10.69 -9.73
N PHE A 101 -17.78 -11.26 -9.69
CA PHE A 101 -16.66 -10.74 -8.94
C PHE A 101 -15.40 -10.83 -9.81
N PHE A 102 -14.73 -9.71 -9.99
CA PHE A 102 -13.55 -9.61 -10.85
C PHE A 102 -12.38 -9.17 -9.96
N PRO A 103 -11.61 -10.12 -9.39
CA PRO A 103 -10.55 -9.78 -8.46
C PRO A 103 -9.44 -9.00 -9.17
N PHE A 104 -8.93 -7.98 -8.47
CA PHE A 104 -7.63 -7.41 -8.76
C PHE A 104 -6.59 -8.19 -7.96
N GLY A 105 -5.66 -8.84 -8.65
CA GLY A 105 -4.65 -9.69 -8.05
C GLY A 105 -3.37 -9.71 -8.87
N SER A 106 -2.29 -10.14 -8.23
CA SER A 106 -0.95 -10.13 -8.78
C SER A 106 -0.28 -11.47 -8.52
N LEU A 107 0.31 -12.05 -9.57
CA LEU A 107 1.13 -13.27 -9.50
C LEU A 107 2.63 -12.95 -9.50
N ASN A 108 2.98 -11.73 -9.12
CA ASN A 108 4.36 -11.27 -9.02
C ASN A 108 4.93 -11.54 -7.63
N LYS A 109 6.25 -11.66 -7.57
CA LYS A 109 7.00 -11.60 -6.32
C LYS A 109 6.68 -10.27 -5.62
N GLY A 110 6.29 -10.32 -4.35
CA GLY A 110 5.75 -9.16 -3.61
C GLY A 110 4.22 -9.02 -3.71
N GLY A 111 3.57 -9.73 -4.62
CA GLY A 111 2.12 -9.71 -4.82
C GLY A 111 1.58 -8.32 -5.15
N LEU A 112 0.37 -8.03 -4.69
CA LEU A 112 -0.29 -6.75 -4.94
C LEU A 112 0.37 -5.57 -4.19
N ALA A 113 1.23 -5.84 -3.20
CA ALA A 113 1.94 -4.79 -2.48
C ALA A 113 2.91 -3.99 -3.37
N ASN A 114 3.29 -4.56 -4.52
CA ASN A 114 4.04 -3.81 -5.52
C ASN A 114 3.27 -2.59 -6.02
N GLY A 115 1.93 -2.62 -6.08
CA GLY A 115 1.10 -1.59 -6.72
C GLY A 115 -0.09 -1.09 -5.92
N TRP A 116 -0.21 -1.44 -4.64
CA TRP A 116 -1.31 -0.98 -3.79
C TRP A 116 -1.12 0.48 -3.35
N GLY A 117 -2.14 1.06 -2.71
CA GLY A 117 -2.09 2.43 -2.17
C GLY A 117 -1.23 2.60 -0.91
N ALA A 118 -0.62 1.52 -0.40
CA ALA A 118 0.24 1.52 0.79
C ALA A 118 -0.40 2.06 2.09
N ASN A 119 -1.73 1.98 2.16
CA ASN A 119 -2.47 2.32 3.38
C ASN A 119 -2.25 1.24 4.45
N ALA A 120 -1.73 1.63 5.61
CA ALA A 120 -1.46 0.73 6.73
C ALA A 120 -2.25 1.15 7.96
N LEU A 121 -3.36 0.46 8.22
CA LEU A 121 -4.26 0.68 9.35
C LEU A 121 -4.49 -0.64 10.08
N SER A 122 -4.54 -0.59 11.41
CA SER A 122 -4.97 -1.71 12.24
C SER A 122 -6.49 -1.71 12.34
N PHE A 123 -7.08 -2.89 12.49
CA PHE A 123 -8.50 -2.99 12.83
C PHE A 123 -8.73 -2.57 14.28
N ASP A 124 -9.90 -2.03 14.57
CA ASP A 124 -10.32 -1.71 15.93
C ASP A 124 -11.20 -2.81 16.55
N ALA A 125 -11.82 -2.51 17.70
CA ALA A 125 -12.70 -3.46 18.38
C ALA A 125 -14.02 -3.69 17.65
N ASP A 126 -14.54 -2.68 16.94
CA ASP A 126 -15.78 -2.77 16.19
C ASP A 126 -15.56 -3.58 14.90
N ASP A 127 -14.44 -3.38 14.21
CA ASP A 127 -14.01 -4.17 13.04
C ASP A 127 -13.88 -5.67 13.36
N LEU A 128 -13.46 -6.00 14.60
CA LEU A 128 -13.21 -7.37 15.07
C LEU A 128 -14.37 -7.95 15.90
N ALA A 129 -15.51 -7.27 16.01
CA ALA A 129 -16.57 -7.65 16.95
C ALA A 129 -17.09 -9.10 16.76
N ASP A 130 -17.16 -9.56 15.51
CA ASP A 130 -17.64 -10.90 15.14
C ASP A 130 -16.49 -11.90 14.87
N TRP A 131 -15.24 -11.50 15.11
CA TRP A 131 -14.07 -12.34 14.85
C TRP A 131 -13.73 -13.24 16.06
N PRO A 132 -13.07 -14.38 15.84
CA PRO A 132 -12.64 -15.27 16.93
C PRO A 132 -11.43 -14.74 17.72
N VAL A 133 -11.02 -13.49 17.50
CA VAL A 133 -9.89 -12.81 18.15
C VAL A 133 -10.25 -11.37 18.44
N SER A 134 -9.77 -10.85 19.56
CA SER A 134 -9.93 -9.46 19.97
C SER A 134 -8.77 -8.58 19.48
N PHE A 135 -8.99 -7.25 19.50
CA PHE A 135 -7.90 -6.28 19.28
C PHE A 135 -6.70 -6.53 20.20
N ALA A 136 -6.94 -6.82 21.48
CA ALA A 136 -5.89 -7.05 22.46
C ALA A 136 -5.02 -8.28 22.12
N GLU A 137 -5.60 -9.32 21.51
CA GLU A 137 -4.86 -10.49 21.04
C GLU A 137 -4.02 -10.18 19.79
N MET A 138 -4.50 -9.25 18.95
CA MET A 138 -3.86 -8.85 17.70
C MET A 138 -2.81 -7.75 17.85
N GLU A 139 -2.85 -6.96 18.93
CA GLU A 139 -1.98 -5.79 19.14
C GLU A 139 -0.49 -6.12 18.98
N SER A 140 -0.05 -7.27 19.53
CA SER A 140 1.33 -7.72 19.39
C SER A 140 1.72 -8.00 17.93
N ALA A 141 0.82 -8.55 17.14
CA ALA A 141 1.02 -8.82 15.73
C ALA A 141 1.08 -7.51 14.93
N TYR A 142 0.21 -6.54 15.20
CA TYR A 142 0.30 -5.20 14.61
C TYR A 142 1.65 -4.56 14.88
N LYS A 143 2.10 -4.57 16.14
CA LYS A 143 3.42 -4.04 16.50
C LYS A 143 4.56 -4.73 15.74
N THR A 144 4.52 -6.06 15.58
CA THR A 144 5.50 -6.78 14.77
C THR A 144 5.47 -6.37 13.31
N VAL A 145 4.29 -6.13 12.72
CA VAL A 145 4.18 -5.66 11.33
C VAL A 145 4.82 -4.28 11.16
N TYR A 146 4.49 -3.32 12.04
CA TYR A 146 5.08 -1.96 12.01
C TYR A 146 6.59 -1.90 12.26
N GLN A 147 7.15 -2.92 12.93
CA GLN A 147 8.59 -3.08 13.09
C GLN A 147 9.28 -3.58 11.81
N ARG A 148 8.58 -4.39 11.02
CA ARG A 148 9.10 -4.97 9.77
C ARG A 148 8.88 -4.06 8.56
N ILE A 149 7.78 -3.32 8.56
CA ILE A 149 7.41 -2.37 7.51
C ILE A 149 7.39 -0.98 8.14
N PRO A 150 8.37 -0.10 7.85
CA PRO A 150 8.43 1.21 8.47
C PRO A 150 7.29 2.13 8.03
N VAL A 151 6.29 2.40 8.86
CA VAL A 151 5.13 3.21 8.47
C VAL A 151 5.32 4.68 8.89
N ALA A 152 5.11 5.58 7.93
CA ALA A 152 5.06 7.03 8.15
C ALA A 152 3.66 7.50 8.53
N GLY A 153 3.59 8.58 9.31
CA GLY A 153 2.32 9.21 9.69
C GLY A 153 2.52 10.34 10.70
N PRO A 154 1.56 11.25 10.84
CA PRO A 154 1.52 12.11 12.02
C PRO A 154 1.12 11.27 13.25
N GLY A 155 1.88 11.38 14.34
CA GLY A 155 1.51 10.78 15.63
C GLY A 155 0.60 11.67 16.48
N ASP A 156 0.16 12.82 15.95
CA ASP A 156 -0.44 13.91 16.72
C ASP A 156 -1.46 14.75 15.90
N ASP A 157 -2.46 14.11 15.30
CA ASP A 157 -3.51 14.79 14.54
C ASP A 157 -4.95 14.39 14.94
N ASP A 158 -5.93 14.95 14.21
CA ASP A 158 -7.35 14.74 14.52
C ASP A 158 -7.86 13.31 14.22
N LEU A 159 -7.13 12.50 13.45
CA LEU A 159 -7.45 11.10 13.23
C LEU A 159 -6.78 10.18 14.26
N THR A 160 -5.70 10.62 14.90
CA THR A 160 -4.93 9.82 15.87
C THR A 160 -5.80 9.06 16.90
N PRO A 161 -6.88 9.65 17.48
CA PRO A 161 -7.75 8.91 18.41
C PRO A 161 -8.48 7.70 17.81
N TYR A 162 -8.61 7.64 16.49
CA TYR A 162 -9.29 6.57 15.75
C TYR A 162 -8.31 5.56 15.15
N LEU A 163 -6.99 5.81 15.24
CA LEU A 163 -5.95 4.96 14.66
C LEU A 163 -5.31 4.07 15.75
N LEU A 164 -6.14 3.29 16.44
CA LEU A 164 -5.67 2.36 17.47
C LEU A 164 -4.68 1.35 16.87
N GLY A 165 -3.64 0.99 17.62
CA GLY A 165 -2.64 0.02 17.15
C GLY A 165 -1.75 0.51 16.02
N ALA A 166 -1.70 1.82 15.76
CA ALA A 166 -0.69 2.42 14.88
C ALA A 166 0.65 2.57 15.64
N PHE A 167 1.70 1.92 15.14
CA PHE A 167 3.05 1.99 15.72
C PHE A 167 4.03 2.66 14.76
N LEU A 168 3.74 3.91 14.42
CA LEU A 168 4.50 4.70 13.44
C LEU A 168 6.01 4.68 13.76
N SER A 169 6.82 4.42 12.74
CA SER A 169 8.27 4.28 12.85
C SER A 169 9.04 5.23 11.92
N GLN A 170 8.33 6.00 11.10
CA GLN A 170 8.87 7.06 10.26
C GLN A 170 8.14 8.38 10.51
N PRO A 171 8.82 9.52 10.32
CA PRO A 171 8.19 10.82 10.42
C PRO A 171 7.15 11.03 9.31
N ALA A 172 6.17 11.88 9.59
CA ALA A 172 5.25 12.45 8.61
C ALA A 172 6.00 13.00 7.37
N MET A 173 5.40 12.84 6.19
CA MET A 173 5.96 13.39 4.96
C MET A 173 5.93 14.93 4.99
N GLN A 174 6.88 15.54 4.25
CA GLN A 174 6.91 16.99 4.14
C GLN A 174 5.77 17.47 3.24
N MET A 175 4.84 18.22 3.82
CA MET A 175 3.78 18.91 3.10
C MET A 175 4.35 19.92 2.09
N SER A 176 3.70 20.05 0.93
CA SER A 176 4.01 21.12 -0.01
C SER A 176 3.69 22.50 0.59
N GLY A 177 4.24 23.58 0.03
CA GLY A 177 3.93 24.93 0.49
C GLY A 177 2.44 25.30 0.39
N VAL A 178 1.70 24.69 -0.54
CA VAL A 178 0.25 24.88 -0.66
C VAL A 178 -0.48 24.18 0.48
N ASP A 179 -0.14 22.92 0.73
CA ASP A 179 -0.76 22.10 1.78
C ASP A 179 -0.49 22.69 3.17
N GLN A 180 0.73 23.17 3.41
CA GLN A 180 1.10 23.87 4.63
C GLN A 180 0.22 25.10 4.89
N ARG A 181 -0.04 25.92 3.85
CA ARG A 181 -0.90 27.10 3.98
C ARG A 181 -2.34 26.70 4.29
N LEU A 182 -2.88 25.70 3.58
CA LEU A 182 -4.22 25.19 3.82
C LEU A 182 -4.37 24.65 5.25
N PHE A 183 -3.41 23.82 5.68
CA PHE A 183 -3.40 23.22 7.00
C PHE A 183 -3.25 24.27 8.11
N GLN A 184 -2.46 25.33 7.89
CA GLN A 184 -2.34 26.43 8.85
C GLN A 184 -3.66 27.22 9.00
N VAL A 185 -4.38 27.46 7.90
CA VAL A 185 -5.71 28.10 7.94
C VAL A 185 -6.69 27.24 8.73
N TYR A 186 -6.67 25.92 8.52
CA TYR A 186 -7.45 24.98 9.32
C TYR A 186 -7.08 25.08 10.81
N LYS A 187 -5.79 24.97 11.16
CA LYS A 187 -5.31 25.03 12.55
C LYS A 187 -5.74 26.31 13.27
N ASN A 188 -5.64 27.46 12.61
CA ASN A 188 -6.04 28.76 13.16
C ASN A 188 -7.54 28.84 13.45
N ASN A 189 -8.36 28.05 12.76
CA ASN A 189 -9.82 28.06 12.84
C ASN A 189 -10.40 26.72 13.32
N SER A 190 -9.58 25.84 13.89
CA SER A 190 -9.94 24.45 14.21
C SER A 190 -11.20 24.37 15.07
N LYS A 191 -11.39 25.26 16.04
CA LYS A 191 -12.63 25.30 16.85
C LYS A 191 -13.89 25.55 16.03
N ALA A 192 -13.83 26.40 15.01
CA ALA A 192 -14.97 26.71 14.15
C ALA A 192 -15.27 25.53 13.23
N PHE A 193 -14.25 25.00 12.55
CA PHE A 193 -14.38 23.80 11.73
C PHE A 193 -14.88 22.60 12.54
N ASN A 194 -14.37 22.44 13.77
CA ASN A 194 -14.75 21.33 14.62
C ASN A 194 -16.22 21.36 15.02
N LYS A 195 -16.79 22.56 15.23
CA LYS A 195 -18.22 22.76 15.46
C LYS A 195 -19.08 22.45 14.23
N MET A 196 -18.50 22.59 13.04
CA MET A 196 -19.14 22.23 11.77
C MET A 196 -18.99 20.74 11.43
N GLY A 197 -18.35 19.94 12.29
CA GLY A 197 -18.07 18.53 12.03
C GLY A 197 -16.93 18.31 11.03
N VAL A 198 -16.18 19.35 10.67
CA VAL A 198 -15.03 19.25 9.76
C VAL A 198 -13.78 18.96 10.58
N ARG A 199 -12.99 17.99 10.12
CA ARG A 199 -11.65 17.67 10.62
C ARG A 199 -10.68 17.63 9.43
N MET A 200 -9.44 18.04 9.64
CA MET A 200 -8.40 17.98 8.63
C MET A 200 -7.16 17.32 9.22
N VAL A 201 -6.58 16.42 8.45
CA VAL A 201 -5.46 15.58 8.87
C VAL A 201 -4.32 15.64 7.89
N ARG A 202 -3.15 15.19 8.34
CA ARG A 202 -2.02 14.93 7.46
C ARG A 202 -2.06 13.44 7.13
N GLN A 203 -2.31 13.10 5.88
CA GLN A 203 -2.31 11.72 5.45
C GLN A 203 -0.97 11.44 4.78
N ASP A 204 -0.13 10.68 5.46
CA ASP A 204 1.20 10.30 4.96
C ASP A 204 1.26 8.79 4.80
N TRP A 205 1.89 8.34 3.72
CA TRP A 205 2.02 6.93 3.38
C TRP A 205 3.48 6.57 3.12
N LEU A 206 3.76 5.27 3.22
CA LEU A 206 5.01 4.63 2.80
C LEU A 206 5.44 5.13 1.40
N LEU A 207 6.69 5.59 1.30
CA LEU A 207 7.45 5.65 0.04
C LEU A 207 8.60 4.66 0.13
#